data_AF-A0A935VVA9-F1
#
_entry.id   AF-A0A935VVA9-F1
#
_cell.length_a   1.000
_cell.length_b   1.000
_cell.length_c   1.000
_cell.angle_alpha   90.00
_cell.angle_beta   90.00
_cell.angle_gamma   90.00
#
_symmetry.space_group_name_H-M   'P 1'
#
loop_
_entity.id
_entity.type
_entity.pdbx_description
1 polymer ?
#
loop_
_entity_poly.entity_id
_entity_poly.type
_entity_poly.pdbx_seq_one_letter_code
_entity_poly.pdbx_strand_id
1 'polypeptide(L)'
;MVLFKQVLAVVFVLLAGIALSANAQVSSRGYAVTGAGWQWPASTDGIAYIPVCWENPNGWNAETAVVKNKITSTWQAAANINFYGWQQCVAASKGIRILITDTRSNSGIGRYMDGSRNGMELNFTFKNFSPSCQAANRRMACIASVAVHEFGHALGLMHEQDRADSTCKTEARKSGGLLLTVYDPDSVMNYCNPRWNNDGALSALDIVGIQKLYGARKSTAPGRITITDELNIAAGQRAENIIMHFGSNNVRRDFVVNTKTPVAKQSYTFNGPGKYCYKLWSNTLYADNKYYEGYGEGCWTLEAGKNYAVSVRFKKGTRGKAFDIVLQ
;
A
#
# COMPACT_ATOMS: atom_id res chain seq x y z
N MET A 1 -72.55 7.81 52.39
CA MET A 1 -72.22 7.85 50.95
C MET A 1 -71.23 8.99 50.75
N VAL A 2 -69.93 8.70 50.63
CA VAL A 2 -68.85 9.70 50.58
C VAL A 2 -67.99 9.43 49.36
N LEU A 3 -67.82 10.44 48.49
CA LEU A 3 -66.97 10.34 47.32
C LEU A 3 -65.49 10.47 47.73
N PHE A 4 -64.66 9.50 47.33
CA PHE A 4 -63.22 9.70 47.25
C PHE A 4 -62.79 9.85 45.79
N LYS A 5 -62.22 11.02 45.46
CA LYS A 5 -61.57 11.26 44.17
C LYS A 5 -60.26 10.46 44.14
N GLN A 6 -60.10 9.56 43.18
CA GLN A 6 -58.78 9.01 42.85
C GLN A 6 -58.17 9.78 41.68
N VAL A 7 -56.95 10.28 41.90
CA VAL A 7 -56.17 11.02 40.92
C VAL A 7 -55.49 10.02 40.00
N LEU A 8 -55.69 10.16 38.68
CA LEU A 8 -55.04 9.31 37.69
C LEU A 8 -53.58 9.78 37.49
N ALA A 9 -52.64 9.14 38.19
CA ALA A 9 -51.21 9.41 38.01
C ALA A 9 -50.72 8.71 36.72
N VAL A 10 -50.44 9.50 35.68
CA VAL A 10 -49.84 9.00 34.44
C VAL A 10 -48.37 8.68 34.68
N VAL A 11 -48.04 7.40 34.86
CA VAL A 11 -46.65 6.94 34.95
C VAL A 11 -46.03 6.93 33.55
N PHE A 12 -45.25 7.97 33.25
CA PHE A 12 -44.37 7.98 32.08
C PHE A 12 -43.23 6.98 32.31
N VAL A 13 -43.39 5.75 31.80
CA VAL A 13 -42.28 4.79 31.72
C VAL A 13 -41.32 5.26 30.64
N LEU A 14 -40.31 6.03 31.06
CA LEU A 14 -39.12 6.29 30.28
C LEU A 14 -38.38 4.97 30.05
N LEU A 15 -38.71 4.30 28.95
CA LEU A 15 -37.90 3.24 28.36
C LEU A 15 -36.60 3.87 27.85
N ALA A 16 -35.69 4.15 28.78
CA ALA A 16 -34.30 4.38 28.48
C ALA A 16 -33.77 3.10 27.83
N GLY A 17 -33.66 3.11 26.50
CA GLY A 17 -33.02 2.07 25.73
C GLY A 17 -31.55 2.02 26.11
N ILE A 18 -31.23 1.26 27.16
CA ILE A 18 -29.85 0.88 27.48
C ILE A 18 -29.42 -0.04 26.35
N ALA A 19 -28.86 0.56 25.31
CA ALA A 19 -27.97 -0.12 24.40
C ALA A 19 -26.81 -0.64 25.24
N LEU A 20 -26.93 -1.89 25.70
CA LEU A 20 -25.81 -2.72 26.11
C LEU A 20 -24.95 -2.93 24.86
N SER A 21 -24.13 -1.91 24.55
CA SER A 21 -22.94 -2.09 23.76
C SER A 21 -22.05 -3.05 24.55
N ALA A 22 -22.19 -4.33 24.25
CA ALA A 22 -21.22 -5.34 24.58
C ALA A 22 -19.93 -4.99 23.83
N ASN A 23 -19.16 -4.07 24.42
CA ASN A 23 -17.77 -3.84 24.08
C ASN A 23 -17.02 -5.12 24.45
N ALA A 24 -17.07 -6.10 23.54
CA ALA A 24 -16.11 -7.18 23.50
C ALA A 24 -14.75 -6.52 23.24
N GLN A 25 -14.04 -6.16 24.32
CA GLN A 25 -12.66 -5.73 24.25
C GLN A 25 -11.85 -6.89 23.66
N VAL A 26 -11.55 -6.80 22.37
CA VAL A 26 -10.61 -7.69 21.71
C VAL A 26 -9.24 -7.43 22.35
N SER A 27 -8.90 -8.28 23.31
CA SER A 27 -7.70 -8.16 24.12
C SER A 27 -6.45 -8.29 23.25
N SER A 28 -5.40 -7.52 23.55
CA SER A 28 -4.23 -7.41 22.67
C SER A 28 -2.87 -7.41 23.46
N ARG A 29 -2.05 -8.51 23.37
CA ARG A 29 -0.76 -8.83 24.09
C ARG A 29 0.50 -9.50 23.38
N GLY A 30 0.52 -9.91 22.10
CA GLY A 30 1.55 -10.40 21.10
C GLY A 30 2.97 -9.78 21.09
N TYR A 31 3.84 -9.94 20.09
CA TYR A 31 5.30 -9.90 20.41
C TYR A 31 6.24 -9.06 19.53
N ALA A 32 7.00 -8.14 20.15
CA ALA A 32 8.05 -7.31 19.50
C ALA A 32 9.26 -7.07 20.42
N VAL A 33 10.39 -6.66 19.84
CA VAL A 33 11.64 -6.42 20.60
C VAL A 33 11.58 -5.18 21.50
N THR A 34 12.44 -5.12 22.51
CA THR A 34 12.56 -3.97 23.43
C THR A 34 13.96 -3.34 23.36
N GLY A 35 14.05 -2.04 23.67
CA GLY A 35 15.30 -1.28 23.66
C GLY A 35 15.14 0.10 23.02
N ALA A 36 16.23 0.86 22.92
CA ALA A 36 16.28 2.10 22.14
C ALA A 36 16.71 1.81 20.69
N GLY A 37 16.16 2.55 19.73
CA GLY A 37 16.61 2.56 18.33
C GLY A 37 16.27 1.35 17.47
N TRP A 38 15.57 0.33 17.99
CA TRP A 38 15.17 -0.85 17.20
C TRP A 38 14.06 -0.57 16.19
N GLN A 39 13.20 0.42 16.45
CA GLN A 39 12.07 0.72 15.57
C GLN A 39 12.52 1.59 14.40
N TRP A 40 11.98 1.36 13.20
CA TRP A 40 12.18 2.29 12.09
C TRP A 40 11.54 3.64 12.43
N PRO A 41 12.28 4.75 12.31
CA PRO A 41 11.76 6.06 12.71
C PRO A 41 10.62 6.47 11.78
N ALA A 42 9.53 6.98 12.36
CA ALA A 42 8.55 7.74 11.61
C ALA A 42 9.16 9.07 11.14
N SER A 43 8.83 9.46 9.91
CA SER A 43 9.06 10.81 9.40
C SER A 43 8.05 11.80 10.01
N THR A 44 8.17 13.08 9.68
CA THR A 44 7.30 14.16 10.20
C THR A 44 5.82 14.02 9.83
N ASP A 45 5.50 13.21 8.81
CA ASP A 45 4.14 12.84 8.41
C ASP A 45 3.56 11.64 9.19
N GLY A 46 4.35 11.05 10.10
CA GLY A 46 3.98 9.87 10.88
C GLY A 46 4.18 8.53 10.14
N ILE A 47 4.84 8.52 8.97
CA ILE A 47 5.11 7.31 8.19
C ILE A 47 6.57 6.87 8.35
N ALA A 48 6.80 5.58 8.65
CA ALA A 48 8.13 4.98 8.62
C ALA A 48 8.51 4.62 7.17
N TYR A 49 9.42 5.38 6.56
CA TYR A 49 9.93 5.11 5.21
C TYR A 49 11.13 4.17 5.29
N ILE A 50 10.94 2.92 4.89
CA ILE A 50 11.95 1.86 5.01
C ILE A 50 12.54 1.58 3.61
N PRO A 51 13.84 1.83 3.39
CA PRO A 51 14.49 1.44 2.16
C PRO A 51 14.60 -0.09 2.07
N VAL A 52 14.45 -0.63 0.87
CA VAL A 52 14.61 -2.06 0.56
C VAL A 52 15.46 -2.17 -0.71
N CYS A 53 16.37 -3.13 -0.77
CA CYS A 53 17.07 -3.49 -2.01
C CYS A 53 17.45 -4.98 -2.05
N TRP A 54 17.73 -5.47 -3.25
CA TRP A 54 18.16 -6.86 -3.49
C TRP A 54 19.67 -6.94 -3.71
N GLU A 55 20.37 -7.81 -3.01
CA GLU A 55 21.83 -7.95 -3.19
C GLU A 55 22.17 -8.63 -4.52
N ASN A 56 21.34 -9.58 -4.97
CA ASN A 56 21.56 -10.42 -6.15
C ASN A 56 20.26 -10.73 -6.95
N PRO A 57 19.50 -9.71 -7.42
CA PRO A 57 18.19 -9.91 -8.07
C PRO A 57 18.23 -10.58 -9.45
N ASN A 58 19.41 -10.69 -10.06
CA ASN A 58 19.56 -11.17 -11.44
C ASN A 58 19.01 -12.59 -11.60
N GLY A 59 18.04 -12.77 -12.50
CA GLY A 59 17.35 -14.04 -12.75
C GLY A 59 16.04 -14.23 -11.96
N TRP A 60 15.71 -13.35 -11.01
CA TRP A 60 14.60 -13.50 -10.08
C TRP A 60 13.50 -12.43 -10.21
N ASN A 61 13.30 -11.91 -11.42
CA ASN A 61 12.39 -10.78 -11.68
C ASN A 61 10.93 -11.05 -11.28
N ALA A 62 10.45 -12.30 -11.41
CA ALA A 62 9.09 -12.67 -11.05
C ALA A 62 8.92 -12.78 -9.52
N GLU A 63 9.87 -13.43 -8.86
CA GLU A 63 9.90 -13.66 -7.42
C GLU A 63 10.05 -12.36 -6.64
N THR A 64 10.99 -11.50 -7.04
CA THR A 64 11.20 -10.18 -6.43
C THR A 64 9.97 -9.28 -6.58
N ALA A 65 9.26 -9.34 -7.72
CA ALA A 65 7.98 -8.66 -7.91
C ALA A 65 6.86 -9.24 -7.03
N VAL A 66 6.78 -10.57 -6.87
CA VAL A 66 5.84 -11.25 -5.96
C VAL A 66 6.08 -10.82 -4.51
N VAL A 67 7.33 -10.79 -4.04
CA VAL A 67 7.66 -10.31 -2.69
C VAL A 67 7.23 -8.86 -2.52
N LYS A 68 7.65 -7.95 -3.41
CA LYS A 68 7.26 -6.54 -3.37
C LYS A 68 5.74 -6.38 -3.27
N ASN A 69 5.00 -7.00 -4.19
CA ASN A 69 3.55 -6.91 -4.23
C ASN A 69 2.92 -7.43 -2.93
N LYS A 70 3.35 -8.60 -2.44
CA LYS A 70 2.84 -9.20 -1.21
C LYS A 70 3.07 -8.28 0.00
N ILE A 71 4.29 -7.79 0.21
CA ILE A 71 4.62 -6.87 1.31
C ILE A 71 3.83 -5.55 1.22
N THR A 72 3.65 -5.01 0.01
CA THR A 72 2.81 -3.81 -0.17
C THR A 72 1.33 -4.06 0.15
N SER A 73 0.83 -5.28 -0.06
CA SER A 73 -0.56 -5.67 0.21
C SER A 73 -0.82 -6.12 1.66
N THR A 74 0.21 -6.42 2.44
CA THR A 74 0.12 -6.84 3.84
C THR A 74 0.55 -5.72 4.79
N TRP A 75 1.82 -5.69 5.20
CA TRP A 75 2.33 -4.81 6.25
C TRP A 75 2.16 -3.32 5.93
N GLN A 76 2.46 -2.94 4.69
CA GLN A 76 2.31 -1.55 4.23
C GLN A 76 0.83 -1.12 4.16
N ALA A 77 -0.07 -2.03 3.81
CA ALA A 77 -1.51 -1.74 3.80
C ALA A 77 -2.09 -1.65 5.22
N ALA A 78 -1.52 -2.35 6.19
CA ALA A 78 -1.99 -2.39 7.58
C ALA A 78 -1.53 -1.20 8.44
N ALA A 79 -0.28 -0.71 8.28
CA ALA A 79 0.32 0.31 9.14
C ALA A 79 0.94 1.50 8.39
N ASN A 80 1.28 2.60 9.09
CA ASN A 80 1.95 3.78 8.49
C ASN A 80 3.44 3.50 8.21
N ILE A 81 3.68 2.60 7.28
CA ILE A 81 4.99 2.16 6.81
C ILE A 81 5.01 2.31 5.29
N ASN A 82 6.16 2.58 4.68
CA ASN A 82 6.29 2.60 3.23
C ASN A 82 7.63 2.01 2.80
N PHE A 83 7.59 0.91 2.03
CA PHE A 83 8.78 0.22 1.53
C PHE A 83 9.15 0.72 0.14
N TYR A 84 10.35 1.28 -0.02
CA TYR A 84 10.79 1.90 -1.27
C TYR A 84 12.19 1.43 -1.68
N GLY A 85 12.59 1.78 -2.91
CA GLY A 85 13.77 1.21 -3.55
C GLY A 85 13.38 0.00 -4.40
N TRP A 86 13.56 -1.20 -3.86
CA TRP A 86 13.35 -2.49 -4.53
C TRP A 86 14.24 -2.76 -5.76
N GLN A 87 15.21 -1.89 -6.05
CA GLN A 87 16.27 -2.13 -7.04
C GLN A 87 17.43 -2.95 -6.44
N GLN A 88 18.47 -3.23 -7.25
CA GLN A 88 19.71 -3.85 -6.77
C GLN A 88 20.42 -2.95 -5.74
N CYS A 89 20.98 -3.54 -4.69
CA CYS A 89 21.76 -2.83 -3.68
C CYS A 89 23.09 -2.30 -4.25
N VAL A 90 23.52 -1.15 -3.73
CA VAL A 90 24.89 -0.62 -3.88
C VAL A 90 25.64 -0.77 -2.56
N ALA A 91 26.96 -0.57 -2.56
CA ALA A 91 27.78 -0.75 -1.36
C ALA A 91 27.27 0.04 -0.14
N ALA A 92 26.82 1.29 -0.38
CA ALA A 92 26.29 2.21 0.62
C ALA A 92 24.78 2.07 0.90
N SER A 93 24.09 1.06 0.36
CA SER A 93 22.66 0.84 0.60
C SER A 93 22.32 0.72 2.09
N LYS A 94 21.25 1.40 2.49
CA LYS A 94 20.63 1.38 3.82
C LYS A 94 19.30 0.63 3.79
N GLY A 95 18.69 0.46 4.96
CA GLY A 95 17.42 -0.26 5.10
C GLY A 95 17.59 -1.78 5.05
N ILE A 96 16.55 -2.47 4.57
CA ILE A 96 16.49 -3.93 4.42
C ILE A 96 17.23 -4.35 3.15
N ARG A 97 18.35 -5.05 3.31
CA ARG A 97 19.14 -5.60 2.20
C ARG A 97 18.89 -7.10 2.10
N ILE A 98 18.27 -7.52 1.02
CA ILE A 98 17.78 -8.90 0.86
C ILE A 98 18.72 -9.71 -0.03
N LEU A 99 19.32 -10.77 0.52
CA LEU A 99 20.03 -11.79 -0.23
C LEU A 99 19.06 -12.90 -0.64
N ILE A 100 19.10 -13.30 -1.92
CA ILE A 100 18.43 -14.50 -2.42
C ILE A 100 19.41 -15.66 -2.31
N THR A 101 19.08 -16.69 -1.51
CA THR A 101 19.99 -17.79 -1.17
C THR A 101 19.23 -19.06 -0.81
N ASP A 102 19.83 -20.24 -0.99
CA ASP A 102 19.16 -21.53 -0.70
C ASP A 102 19.36 -22.01 0.75
N THR A 103 19.15 -21.12 1.73
CA THR A 103 19.23 -21.41 3.17
C THR A 103 17.83 -21.52 3.80
N ARG A 104 17.74 -21.75 5.12
CA ARG A 104 16.51 -21.39 5.87
C ARG A 104 16.45 -19.86 5.89
N SER A 105 15.37 -19.30 5.35
CA SER A 105 15.15 -17.85 5.36
C SER A 105 15.27 -17.28 6.78
N ASN A 106 15.76 -16.05 6.85
CA ASN A 106 15.97 -15.35 8.10
C ASN A 106 15.97 -13.84 7.87
N SER A 107 15.84 -13.10 8.96
CA SER A 107 15.86 -11.64 8.96
C SER A 107 16.44 -11.14 10.27
N GLY A 108 17.15 -10.01 10.22
CA GLY A 108 17.40 -9.23 11.42
C GLY A 108 16.10 -8.69 12.02
N ILE A 109 16.20 -8.07 13.20
CA ILE A 109 15.05 -7.53 13.92
C ILE A 109 15.06 -6.00 13.84
N GLY A 110 14.00 -5.43 13.26
CA GLY A 110 13.81 -3.99 13.15
C GLY A 110 14.96 -3.27 12.45
N ARG A 111 15.21 -2.03 12.87
CA ARG A 111 16.28 -1.14 12.41
C ARG A 111 17.69 -1.63 12.76
N TYR A 112 17.87 -2.63 13.62
CA TYR A 112 19.21 -3.16 13.91
C TYR A 112 19.90 -3.79 12.68
N MET A 113 19.17 -4.06 11.60
CA MET A 113 19.73 -4.48 10.30
C MET A 113 20.12 -3.34 9.34
N ASP A 114 19.95 -2.05 9.70
CA ASP A 114 19.99 -0.92 8.77
C ASP A 114 21.28 -0.80 7.93
N GLY A 115 21.23 -1.31 6.69
CA GLY A 115 22.35 -1.35 5.76
C GLY A 115 23.30 -2.54 5.92
N SER A 116 23.01 -3.50 6.81
CA SER A 116 23.75 -4.75 6.96
C SER A 116 23.63 -5.64 5.72
N ARG A 117 24.75 -6.11 5.19
CA ARG A 117 24.77 -7.19 4.17
C ARG A 117 24.06 -8.43 4.74
N ASN A 118 23.32 -9.12 3.90
CA ASN A 118 22.45 -10.24 4.31
C ASN A 118 21.51 -9.88 5.48
N GLY A 119 21.07 -8.61 5.60
CA GLY A 119 20.15 -8.19 6.66
C GLY A 119 18.81 -8.93 6.65
N MET A 120 18.45 -9.48 5.49
CA MET A 120 17.42 -10.51 5.29
C MET A 120 17.91 -11.51 4.24
N GLU A 121 17.62 -12.79 4.45
CA GLU A 121 17.86 -13.87 3.50
C GLU A 121 16.53 -14.53 3.12
N LEU A 122 16.21 -14.57 1.83
CA LEU A 122 15.00 -15.22 1.30
C LEU A 122 15.36 -16.39 0.39
N ASN A 123 14.79 -17.56 0.69
CA ASN A 123 14.92 -18.73 -0.17
C ASN A 123 13.86 -18.74 -1.29
N PHE A 124 14.34 -18.69 -2.54
CA PHE A 124 13.51 -18.77 -3.75
C PHE A 124 13.58 -20.14 -4.45
N THR A 125 14.49 -21.03 -4.02
CA THR A 125 14.77 -22.33 -4.64
C THR A 125 14.26 -23.52 -3.84
N PHE A 126 14.26 -23.46 -2.51
CA PHE A 126 13.84 -24.52 -1.58
C PHE A 126 14.50 -25.89 -1.82
N LYS A 127 15.75 -25.92 -2.31
CA LYS A 127 16.45 -27.18 -2.60
C LYS A 127 16.88 -27.87 -1.31
N ASN A 128 17.57 -27.13 -0.43
CA ASN A 128 18.09 -27.64 0.83
C ASN A 128 17.16 -27.41 2.05
N PHE A 129 16.13 -26.57 1.91
CA PHE A 129 15.16 -26.28 2.98
C PHE A 129 13.72 -26.30 2.45
N SER A 130 12.81 -26.94 3.19
CA SER A 130 11.41 -27.17 2.81
C SER A 130 11.18 -27.62 1.35
N PRO A 131 11.71 -28.79 0.91
CA PRO A 131 11.60 -29.26 -0.49
C PRO A 131 10.17 -29.35 -1.04
N SER A 132 9.15 -29.47 -0.20
CA SER A 132 7.73 -29.43 -0.59
C SER A 132 7.28 -28.07 -1.18
N CYS A 133 8.12 -27.03 -1.11
CA CYS A 133 7.95 -25.75 -1.78
C CYS A 133 8.61 -25.66 -3.16
N GLN A 134 9.36 -26.68 -3.61
CA GLN A 134 9.89 -26.72 -4.99
C GLN A 134 8.79 -26.95 -6.04
N ALA A 135 7.65 -27.52 -5.64
CA ALA A 135 6.53 -27.78 -6.53
C ALA A 135 6.10 -26.49 -7.25
N ALA A 136 6.02 -26.54 -8.59
CA ALA A 136 5.88 -25.33 -9.43
C ALA A 136 4.62 -24.51 -9.12
N ASN A 137 3.52 -25.18 -8.74
CA ASN A 137 2.26 -24.57 -8.31
C ASN A 137 2.31 -23.96 -6.90
N ARG A 138 3.37 -24.21 -6.12
CA ARG A 138 3.50 -23.79 -4.71
C ARG A 138 4.65 -22.83 -4.45
N ARG A 139 5.74 -22.89 -5.23
CA ARG A 139 6.99 -22.13 -4.99
C ARG A 139 6.74 -20.63 -4.77
N MET A 140 5.99 -19.98 -5.66
CA MET A 140 5.68 -18.55 -5.53
C MET A 140 4.84 -18.22 -4.29
N ALA A 141 3.94 -19.11 -3.88
CA ALA A 141 3.17 -18.96 -2.65
C ALA A 141 4.05 -19.14 -1.40
N CYS A 142 4.98 -20.09 -1.40
CA CYS A 142 5.98 -20.23 -0.34
C CYS A 142 6.88 -18.99 -0.22
N ILE A 143 7.38 -18.45 -1.35
CA ILE A 143 8.16 -17.20 -1.38
C ILE A 143 7.37 -16.05 -0.76
N ALA A 144 6.12 -15.85 -1.20
CA ALA A 144 5.25 -14.81 -0.69
C ALA A 144 4.96 -14.98 0.82
N SER A 145 4.70 -16.21 1.27
CA SER A 145 4.38 -16.53 2.66
C SER A 145 5.57 -16.28 3.59
N VAL A 146 6.75 -16.82 3.24
CA VAL A 146 7.99 -16.61 4.00
C VAL A 146 8.40 -15.14 4.02
N ALA A 147 8.28 -14.42 2.91
CA ALA A 147 8.60 -13.00 2.88
C ALA A 147 7.74 -12.18 3.86
N VAL A 148 6.45 -12.49 4.05
CA VAL A 148 5.62 -11.77 5.04
C VAL A 148 6.12 -12.01 6.46
N HIS A 149 6.54 -13.24 6.79
CA HIS A 149 7.16 -13.58 8.08
C HIS A 149 8.47 -12.80 8.31
N GLU A 150 9.42 -12.88 7.36
CA GLU A 150 10.71 -12.19 7.48
C GLU A 150 10.55 -10.66 7.54
N PHE A 151 9.59 -10.09 6.82
CA PHE A 151 9.27 -8.67 6.95
C PHE A 151 8.60 -8.32 8.29
N GLY A 152 7.93 -9.27 8.96
CA GLY A 152 7.49 -9.10 10.34
C GLY A 152 8.67 -8.88 11.30
N HIS A 153 9.70 -9.72 11.20
CA HIS A 153 10.97 -9.51 11.89
C HIS A 153 11.63 -8.19 11.51
N ALA A 154 11.67 -7.85 10.22
CA ALA A 154 12.23 -6.58 9.78
C ALA A 154 11.49 -5.35 10.31
N LEU A 155 10.23 -5.49 10.73
CA LEU A 155 9.46 -4.45 11.41
C LEU A 155 9.60 -4.48 12.95
N GLY A 156 10.29 -5.47 13.49
CA GLY A 156 10.60 -5.64 14.91
C GLY A 156 9.71 -6.64 15.65
N LEU A 157 8.85 -7.37 14.93
CA LEU A 157 8.05 -8.46 15.53
C LEU A 157 8.95 -9.68 15.81
N MET A 158 8.63 -10.39 16.88
CA MET A 158 9.33 -11.62 17.28
C MET A 158 8.37 -12.81 17.16
N HIS A 159 8.88 -14.03 17.29
CA HIS A 159 8.04 -15.20 17.12
C HIS A 159 6.98 -15.34 18.21
N GLU A 160 5.79 -15.77 17.82
CA GLU A 160 4.66 -15.87 18.73
C GLU A 160 4.78 -17.09 19.69
N GLN A 161 5.59 -18.09 19.35
CA GLN A 161 5.93 -19.20 20.27
C GLN A 161 6.93 -18.83 21.37
N ASP A 162 7.74 -17.79 21.18
CA ASP A 162 8.80 -17.38 22.11
C ASP A 162 8.23 -16.67 23.36
N ARG A 163 6.92 -16.38 23.34
CA ARG A 163 6.17 -15.77 24.43
C ARG A 163 6.02 -16.71 25.63
N ALA A 164 6.11 -16.14 26.82
CA ALA A 164 5.87 -16.87 28.07
C ALA A 164 4.44 -17.45 28.20
N ASP A 165 3.43 -16.75 27.66
CA ASP A 165 2.02 -17.18 27.68
C ASP A 165 1.61 -18.02 26.45
N SER A 166 2.53 -18.34 25.54
CA SER A 166 2.24 -19.17 24.37
C SER A 166 1.88 -20.59 24.77
N THR A 167 0.91 -21.20 24.08
CA THR A 167 0.68 -22.65 24.15
C THR A 167 1.57 -23.44 23.17
N CYS A 168 2.16 -22.77 22.18
CA CYS A 168 3.19 -23.36 21.32
C CYS A 168 4.53 -23.46 22.07
N LYS A 169 5.26 -24.56 21.83
CA LYS A 169 6.63 -24.78 22.36
C LYS A 169 7.62 -25.24 21.29
N THR A 170 7.20 -25.34 20.03
CA THR A 170 8.04 -25.75 18.88
C THR A 170 9.16 -24.73 18.64
N GLU A 171 10.42 -25.16 18.79
CA GLU A 171 11.62 -24.29 18.70
C GLU A 171 11.60 -23.06 19.62
N ALA A 172 10.71 -23.01 20.62
CA ALA A 172 10.46 -21.82 21.43
C ALA A 172 11.67 -21.43 22.28
N ARG A 173 12.12 -20.20 22.12
CA ARG A 173 13.21 -19.59 22.88
C ARG A 173 12.63 -18.65 23.93
N LYS A 174 13.12 -18.72 25.17
CA LYS A 174 12.78 -17.69 26.17
C LYS A 174 13.43 -16.37 25.76
N SER A 175 12.66 -15.44 25.23
CA SER A 175 13.09 -14.07 24.99
C SER A 175 12.36 -13.07 25.89
N GLY A 176 12.90 -11.85 25.98
CA GLY A 176 12.18 -10.69 26.51
C GLY A 176 11.59 -9.87 25.35
N GLY A 177 10.43 -9.25 25.54
CA GLY A 177 9.76 -8.49 24.48
C GLY A 177 8.54 -7.71 24.96
N LEU A 178 8.09 -6.77 24.13
CA LEU A 178 6.90 -5.95 24.33
C LEU A 178 5.64 -6.73 23.93
N LEU A 179 4.58 -6.58 24.73
CA LEU A 179 3.31 -7.29 24.60
C LEU A 179 2.23 -6.48 23.82
N LEU A 180 1.89 -6.89 22.58
CA LEU A 180 1.09 -6.17 21.56
C LEU A 180 -0.36 -6.69 21.28
N THR A 181 -0.57 -7.90 20.73
CA THR A 181 -1.87 -8.54 20.31
C THR A 181 -2.04 -10.07 20.63
N VAL A 182 -3.01 -10.53 21.45
CA VAL A 182 -2.90 -11.73 22.36
C VAL A 182 -2.38 -13.03 21.72
N TYR A 183 -1.80 -13.96 22.52
CA TYR A 183 -1.16 -15.18 21.96
C TYR A 183 -1.99 -15.77 20.83
N ASP A 184 -1.43 -15.67 19.63
CA ASP A 184 -2.17 -15.88 18.41
C ASP A 184 -1.73 -17.17 17.72
N PRO A 185 -2.54 -18.25 17.74
CA PRO A 185 -2.23 -19.47 17.01
C PRO A 185 -2.18 -19.25 15.49
N ASP A 186 -2.88 -18.24 14.98
CA ASP A 186 -3.02 -17.95 13.54
C ASP A 186 -2.06 -16.85 13.05
N SER A 187 -1.17 -16.33 13.91
CA SER A 187 -0.19 -15.31 13.53
C SER A 187 0.75 -15.84 12.44
N VAL A 188 1.13 -14.95 11.51
CA VAL A 188 2.20 -15.21 10.55
C VAL A 188 3.54 -15.50 11.26
N MET A 189 3.74 -14.99 12.47
CA MET A 189 4.96 -15.15 13.28
C MET A 189 4.98 -16.42 14.15
N ASN A 190 3.99 -17.31 14.03
CA ASN A 190 3.86 -18.50 14.87
C ASN A 190 4.26 -19.80 14.15
N TYR A 191 5.25 -20.52 14.68
CA TYR A 191 5.67 -21.81 14.11
C TYR A 191 4.67 -22.95 14.34
N CYS A 192 3.74 -22.84 15.30
CA CYS A 192 2.66 -23.79 15.49
C CYS A 192 1.41 -23.49 14.66
N ASN A 193 1.42 -22.46 13.80
CA ASN A 193 0.28 -22.16 12.95
C ASN A 193 -0.04 -23.38 12.04
N PRO A 194 -1.29 -23.90 12.04
CA PRO A 194 -1.66 -25.05 11.22
C PRO A 194 -1.49 -24.81 9.71
N ARG A 195 -1.42 -23.53 9.29
CA ARG A 195 -1.03 -23.12 7.93
C ARG A 195 0.33 -22.43 8.04
N TRP A 196 1.32 -22.93 7.31
CA TRP A 196 2.69 -22.43 7.44
C TRP A 196 2.78 -20.94 7.14
N ASN A 197 3.17 -20.15 8.15
CA ASN A 197 3.16 -18.69 8.15
C ASN A 197 1.81 -18.09 7.69
N ASN A 198 0.68 -18.70 8.10
CA ASN A 198 -0.69 -18.32 7.74
C ASN A 198 -0.93 -18.13 6.22
N ASP A 199 -0.25 -18.90 5.36
CA ASP A 199 -0.23 -18.72 3.89
C ASP A 199 0.18 -17.29 3.44
N GLY A 200 0.93 -16.57 4.30
CA GLY A 200 1.31 -15.18 4.13
C GLY A 200 0.17 -14.18 4.34
N ALA A 201 -0.95 -14.57 4.94
CA ALA A 201 -1.96 -13.63 5.41
C ALA A 201 -1.58 -13.09 6.79
N LEU A 202 -1.84 -11.80 7.04
CA LEU A 202 -1.78 -11.28 8.40
C LEU A 202 -3.04 -11.73 9.14
N SER A 203 -2.90 -12.24 10.35
CA SER A 203 -4.04 -12.43 11.23
C SER A 203 -4.62 -11.07 11.66
N ALA A 204 -5.82 -11.07 12.27
CA ALA A 204 -6.37 -9.86 12.87
C ALA A 204 -5.47 -9.29 13.99
N LEU A 205 -4.71 -10.15 14.65
CA LEU A 205 -3.83 -9.82 15.75
C LEU A 205 -2.43 -9.38 15.25
N ASP A 206 -1.91 -9.93 14.14
CA ASP A 206 -0.74 -9.38 13.45
C ASP A 206 -0.98 -7.90 13.08
N ILE A 207 -2.16 -7.60 12.53
CA ILE A 207 -2.58 -6.24 12.14
C ILE A 207 -2.63 -5.33 13.38
N VAL A 208 -3.38 -5.67 14.42
CA VAL A 208 -3.46 -4.80 15.61
C VAL A 208 -2.08 -4.66 16.28
N GLY A 209 -1.20 -5.65 16.16
CA GLY A 209 0.16 -5.63 16.70
C GLY A 209 1.05 -4.62 16.00
N ILE A 210 1.14 -4.70 14.67
CA ILE A 210 1.94 -3.75 13.87
C ILE A 210 1.37 -2.32 13.96
N GLN A 211 0.05 -2.17 14.12
CA GLN A 211 -0.60 -0.87 14.31
C GLN A 211 -0.33 -0.25 15.67
N LYS A 212 -0.06 -1.03 16.73
CA LYS A 212 0.45 -0.48 18.01
C LYS A 212 1.87 0.09 17.90
N LEU A 213 2.67 -0.44 16.97
CA LEU A 213 4.04 0.04 16.73
C LEU A 213 4.07 1.27 15.81
N TYR A 214 3.49 1.16 14.62
CA TYR A 214 3.63 2.16 13.56
C TYR A 214 2.33 2.96 13.28
N GLY A 215 1.28 2.76 14.08
CA GLY A 215 -0.05 3.32 13.84
C GLY A 215 -0.79 2.63 12.69
N ALA A 216 -2.12 2.61 12.78
CA ALA A 216 -2.99 2.17 11.68
C ALA A 216 -2.71 2.96 10.40
N ARG A 217 -2.57 2.26 9.26
CA ARG A 217 -2.44 2.91 7.95
C ARG A 217 -3.66 3.79 7.75
N LYS A 218 -3.46 5.11 7.80
CA LYS A 218 -4.55 6.04 7.51
C LYS A 218 -4.94 5.81 6.05
N SER A 219 -6.20 5.45 5.83
CA SER A 219 -6.78 5.47 4.49
C SER A 219 -6.79 6.93 4.02
N THR A 220 -5.79 7.29 3.24
CA THR A 220 -5.76 8.57 2.53
C THR A 220 -6.91 8.55 1.55
N ALA A 221 -7.95 9.33 1.84
CA ALA A 221 -9.15 9.40 1.01
C ALA A 221 -8.74 9.55 -0.46
N PRO A 222 -9.12 8.63 -1.36
CA PRO A 222 -8.70 8.71 -2.74
C PRO A 222 -9.26 9.99 -3.34
N GLY A 223 -8.39 10.81 -3.92
CA GLY A 223 -8.81 11.92 -4.76
C GLY A 223 -9.08 11.43 -6.18
N ARG A 224 -9.90 12.16 -6.92
CA ARG A 224 -10.26 11.82 -8.31
C ARG A 224 -9.98 13.00 -9.22
N ILE A 225 -9.40 12.73 -10.38
CA ILE A 225 -9.28 13.69 -11.47
C ILE A 225 -10.05 13.17 -12.68
N THR A 226 -10.83 14.05 -13.32
CA THR A 226 -11.50 13.74 -14.59
C THR A 226 -10.91 14.60 -15.68
N ILE A 227 -10.25 13.95 -16.64
CA ILE A 227 -9.61 14.61 -17.78
C ILE A 227 -10.58 14.53 -18.96
N THR A 228 -10.85 15.68 -19.57
CA THR A 228 -11.73 15.85 -20.72
C THR A 228 -10.93 16.46 -21.87
N ASP A 229 -11.10 15.88 -23.06
CA ASP A 229 -10.69 16.43 -24.35
C ASP A 229 -11.95 16.84 -25.13
N GLU A 230 -11.90 17.99 -25.80
CA GLU A 230 -13.04 18.62 -26.47
C GLU A 230 -12.61 19.35 -27.75
N LEU A 231 -13.15 18.92 -28.88
CA LEU A 231 -12.83 19.42 -30.21
C LEU A 231 -13.42 20.84 -30.42
N ASN A 232 -12.55 21.83 -30.61
CA ASN A 232 -12.91 23.20 -30.95
C ASN A 232 -13.25 23.33 -32.44
N ILE A 233 -14.45 22.87 -32.79
CA ILE A 233 -15.03 22.93 -34.15
C ILE A 233 -15.08 24.39 -34.66
N ALA A 234 -15.35 25.37 -33.79
CA ALA A 234 -15.41 26.79 -34.16
C ALA A 234 -14.04 27.34 -34.62
N ALA A 235 -12.93 26.80 -34.10
CA ALA A 235 -11.58 27.09 -34.60
C ALA A 235 -11.20 26.27 -35.86
N GLY A 236 -12.12 25.48 -36.41
CA GLY A 236 -11.91 24.68 -37.61
C GLY A 236 -11.24 23.33 -37.39
N GLN A 237 -11.21 22.80 -36.17
CA GLN A 237 -10.73 21.43 -35.91
C GLN A 237 -11.72 20.39 -36.45
N ARG A 238 -11.19 19.29 -37.00
CA ARG A 238 -11.98 18.16 -37.56
C ARG A 238 -11.77 16.84 -36.82
N ALA A 239 -10.55 16.59 -36.35
CA ALA A 239 -10.19 15.43 -35.53
C ALA A 239 -8.95 15.73 -34.69
N GLU A 240 -8.82 15.06 -33.56
CA GLU A 240 -7.66 15.17 -32.69
C GLU A 240 -7.37 13.81 -32.03
N ASN A 241 -6.09 13.49 -31.87
CA ASN A 241 -5.61 12.37 -31.07
C ASN A 241 -4.63 12.91 -30.02
N ILE A 242 -4.91 12.71 -28.74
CA ILE A 242 -4.09 13.16 -27.61
C ILE A 242 -3.61 11.95 -26.81
N ILE A 243 -2.30 11.89 -26.57
CA ILE A 243 -1.67 10.94 -25.65
C ILE A 243 -1.23 11.73 -24.43
N MET A 244 -1.72 11.38 -23.24
CA MET A 244 -1.34 11.99 -21.97
C MET A 244 -0.77 10.92 -21.03
N HIS A 245 0.43 11.15 -20.51
CA HIS A 245 0.97 10.43 -19.37
C HIS A 245 0.75 11.27 -18.11
N PHE A 246 0.21 10.67 -17.05
CA PHE A 246 -0.18 11.39 -15.83
C PHE A 246 0.22 10.66 -14.54
N GLY A 247 0.67 11.44 -13.57
CA GLY A 247 0.88 11.04 -12.17
C GLY A 247 2.17 10.28 -11.89
N SER A 248 2.39 9.96 -10.60
CA SER A 248 3.63 9.37 -10.09
C SER A 248 3.99 8.01 -10.71
N ASN A 249 2.98 7.24 -11.15
CA ASN A 249 3.17 5.96 -11.84
C ASN A 249 3.18 6.09 -13.38
N ASN A 250 3.26 7.32 -13.91
CA ASN A 250 3.35 7.62 -15.35
C ASN A 250 2.24 6.95 -16.19
N VAL A 251 0.99 7.06 -15.72
CA VAL A 251 -0.15 6.33 -16.27
C VAL A 251 -0.60 6.94 -17.59
N ARG A 252 -0.60 6.14 -18.66
CA ARG A 252 -1.02 6.56 -20.01
C ARG A 252 -2.55 6.65 -20.15
N ARG A 253 -3.00 7.64 -20.92
CA ARG A 253 -4.37 7.95 -21.32
C ARG A 253 -4.35 8.38 -22.78
N ASP A 254 -5.25 7.84 -23.59
CA ASP A 254 -5.36 8.14 -25.03
C ASP A 254 -6.76 8.67 -25.32
N PHE A 255 -6.87 9.84 -25.97
CA PHE A 255 -8.13 10.49 -26.33
C PHE A 255 -8.19 10.63 -27.85
N VAL A 256 -9.31 10.24 -28.46
CA VAL A 256 -9.52 10.36 -29.91
C VAL A 256 -10.89 10.97 -30.14
N VAL A 257 -10.91 12.20 -30.64
CA VAL A 257 -12.12 12.98 -30.91
C VAL A 257 -12.21 13.40 -32.38
N ASN A 258 -13.42 13.61 -32.87
CA ASN A 258 -13.70 14.04 -34.23
C ASN A 258 -15.10 14.66 -34.32
N THR A 259 -15.50 15.21 -35.48
CA THR A 259 -16.80 15.88 -35.64
C THR A 259 -18.04 15.01 -35.36
N LYS A 260 -17.93 13.68 -35.34
CA LYS A 260 -19.01 12.76 -34.93
C LYS A 260 -18.99 12.45 -33.43
N THR A 261 -17.80 12.44 -32.82
CA THR A 261 -17.57 12.20 -31.39
C THR A 261 -16.65 13.31 -30.84
N PRO A 262 -17.18 14.52 -30.60
CA PRO A 262 -16.35 15.71 -30.37
C PRO A 262 -15.77 15.84 -28.96
N VAL A 263 -16.09 14.91 -28.04
CA VAL A 263 -15.66 14.95 -26.64
C VAL A 263 -15.26 13.56 -26.18
N ALA A 264 -14.14 13.46 -25.46
CA ALA A 264 -13.69 12.24 -24.80
C ALA A 264 -13.39 12.52 -23.32
N LYS A 265 -13.78 11.62 -22.41
CA LYS A 265 -13.63 11.79 -20.94
C LYS A 265 -13.06 10.55 -20.30
N GLN A 266 -12.06 10.71 -19.43
CA GLN A 266 -11.45 9.62 -18.66
C GLN A 266 -11.21 10.06 -17.22
N SER A 267 -11.42 9.14 -16.26
CA SER A 267 -11.12 9.39 -14.85
C SER A 267 -9.85 8.68 -14.39
N TYR A 268 -9.19 9.25 -13.40
CA TYR A 268 -8.09 8.63 -12.67
C TYR A 268 -8.25 8.88 -11.17
N THR A 269 -8.00 7.86 -10.37
CA THR A 269 -8.03 7.91 -8.92
C THR A 269 -6.60 7.92 -8.40
N PHE A 270 -6.31 8.83 -7.46
CA PHE A 270 -4.99 8.97 -6.86
C PHE A 270 -5.05 8.80 -5.33
N ASN A 271 -4.07 8.09 -4.77
CA ASN A 271 -4.17 7.50 -3.42
C ASN A 271 -3.55 8.36 -2.30
N GLY A 272 -3.35 9.66 -2.53
CA GLY A 272 -2.79 10.58 -1.53
C GLY A 272 -2.52 11.98 -2.09
N PRO A 273 -2.30 12.99 -1.22
CA PRO A 273 -1.92 14.31 -1.68
C PRO A 273 -0.52 14.27 -2.30
N GLY A 274 -0.20 15.21 -3.19
CA GLY A 274 1.16 15.34 -3.72
C GLY A 274 1.27 16.03 -5.07
N LYS A 275 2.48 16.03 -5.63
CA LYS A 275 2.79 16.59 -6.94
C LYS A 275 2.57 15.54 -8.04
N TYR A 276 1.58 15.79 -8.91
CA TYR A 276 1.25 14.96 -10.05
C TYR A 276 1.69 15.66 -11.33
N CYS A 277 2.73 15.13 -11.97
CA CYS A 277 3.23 15.65 -13.24
C CYS A 277 2.55 14.98 -14.44
N TYR A 278 2.56 15.67 -15.58
CA TYR A 278 2.06 15.17 -16.85
C TYR A 278 3.00 15.47 -18.00
N LYS A 279 2.91 14.64 -19.04
CA LYS A 279 3.43 14.90 -20.39
C LYS A 279 2.31 14.60 -21.38
N LEU A 280 2.18 15.42 -22.42
CA LEU A 280 1.07 15.37 -23.35
C LEU A 280 1.58 15.62 -24.77
N TRP A 281 1.09 14.80 -25.70
CA TRP A 281 1.32 14.91 -27.14
C TRP A 281 -0.03 14.97 -27.84
N SER A 282 -0.19 15.81 -28.87
CA SER A 282 -1.37 15.76 -29.75
C SER A 282 -1.00 15.66 -31.22
N ASN A 283 -1.96 15.22 -32.04
CA ASN A 283 -1.95 15.39 -33.48
C ASN A 283 -3.36 15.78 -33.96
N THR A 284 -3.51 17.00 -34.48
CA THR A 284 -4.78 17.68 -34.68
C THR A 284 -4.99 18.01 -36.16
N LEU A 285 -6.09 17.53 -36.76
CA LEU A 285 -6.47 17.79 -38.15
C LEU A 285 -7.41 19.01 -38.22
N TYR A 286 -7.09 19.97 -39.08
CA TYR A 286 -7.88 21.18 -39.31
C TYR A 286 -8.62 21.18 -40.66
N ALA A 287 -9.51 22.17 -40.84
CA ALA A 287 -10.31 22.37 -42.05
C ALA A 287 -9.49 22.65 -43.33
N ASP A 288 -8.22 23.06 -43.18
CA ASP A 288 -7.23 23.20 -44.25
C ASP A 288 -6.58 21.86 -44.68
N ASN A 289 -7.08 20.74 -44.14
CA ASN A 289 -6.57 19.38 -44.31
C ASN A 289 -5.10 19.20 -43.84
N LYS A 290 -4.58 20.09 -42.99
CA LYS A 290 -3.24 19.97 -42.40
C LYS A 290 -3.30 19.41 -40.98
N TYR A 291 -2.29 18.61 -40.66
CA TYR A 291 -2.03 18.12 -39.32
C TYR A 291 -1.13 19.09 -38.56
N TYR A 292 -1.45 19.30 -37.29
CA TYR A 292 -0.71 20.13 -36.36
C TYR A 292 -0.49 19.32 -35.08
N GLU A 293 0.75 18.91 -34.81
CA GLU A 293 1.05 18.21 -33.55
C GLU A 293 1.20 19.20 -32.39
N GLY A 294 1.23 18.72 -31.15
CA GLY A 294 1.58 19.52 -29.98
C GLY A 294 2.39 18.73 -28.96
N TYR A 295 3.17 19.42 -28.13
CA TYR A 295 3.78 18.86 -26.91
C TYR A 295 3.57 19.82 -25.73
N GLY A 296 3.31 19.27 -24.55
CA GLY A 296 3.23 20.03 -23.30
C GLY A 296 3.56 19.15 -22.10
N GLU A 297 4.18 19.73 -21.08
CA GLU A 297 4.43 19.08 -19.80
C GLU A 297 4.30 20.07 -18.65
N GLY A 298 3.99 19.56 -17.46
CA GLY A 298 3.77 20.37 -16.27
C GLY A 298 3.42 19.51 -15.06
N CYS A 299 3.11 20.15 -13.94
CA CYS A 299 2.69 19.44 -12.73
C CYS A 299 1.66 20.25 -11.93
N TRP A 300 0.76 19.55 -11.24
CA TRP A 300 -0.14 20.12 -10.24
C TRP A 300 0.16 19.54 -8.86
N THR A 301 -0.16 20.30 -7.81
CA THR A 301 -0.27 19.76 -6.45
C THR A 301 -1.74 19.48 -6.18
N LEU A 302 -2.08 18.22 -5.89
CA LEU A 302 -3.45 17.77 -5.64
C LEU A 302 -3.59 17.29 -4.20
N GLU A 303 -4.75 17.51 -3.59
CA GLU A 303 -5.09 17.07 -2.24
C GLU A 303 -5.87 15.76 -2.25
N ALA A 304 -5.65 14.91 -1.25
CA ALA A 304 -6.45 13.71 -1.03
C ALA A 304 -7.92 14.04 -0.73
N GLY A 305 -8.83 13.17 -1.16
CA GLY A 305 -10.27 13.32 -0.96
C GLY A 305 -10.93 14.46 -1.75
N LYS A 306 -10.17 15.19 -2.58
CA LYS A 306 -10.71 16.20 -3.50
C LYS A 306 -11.01 15.60 -4.87
N ASN A 307 -12.01 16.16 -5.53
CA ASN A 307 -12.31 15.91 -6.93
C ASN A 307 -11.84 17.11 -7.76
N TYR A 308 -11.12 16.84 -8.84
CA TYR A 308 -10.62 17.83 -9.79
C TYR A 308 -11.11 17.52 -11.20
N ALA A 309 -11.31 18.56 -12.01
CA ALA A 309 -11.57 18.45 -13.43
C ALA A 309 -10.43 19.09 -14.23
N VAL A 310 -10.00 18.41 -15.30
CA VAL A 310 -9.03 18.95 -16.25
C VAL A 310 -9.71 19.00 -17.61
N SER A 311 -9.69 20.17 -18.23
CA SER A 311 -10.01 20.31 -19.66
C SER A 311 -8.71 20.53 -20.43
N VAL A 312 -8.47 19.71 -21.44
CA VAL A 312 -7.41 19.91 -22.43
C VAL A 312 -8.07 20.49 -23.68
N ARG A 313 -7.54 21.63 -24.16
CA ARG A 313 -7.98 22.23 -25.43
C ARG A 313 -6.77 22.70 -26.21
N PHE A 314 -6.59 22.24 -27.44
CA PHE A 314 -5.53 22.74 -28.32
C PHE A 314 -5.89 24.14 -28.86
N LYS A 315 -4.90 25.03 -28.90
CA LYS A 315 -5.06 26.41 -29.39
C LYS A 315 -4.09 26.69 -30.53
N LYS A 316 -4.61 27.07 -31.69
CA LYS A 316 -3.82 27.44 -32.87
C LYS A 316 -3.08 28.76 -32.62
N GLY A 317 -1.81 28.67 -32.23
CA GLY A 317 -0.92 29.82 -32.05
C GLY A 317 -0.22 30.26 -33.35
N THR A 318 0.28 31.50 -33.37
CA THR A 318 0.96 32.10 -34.55
C THR A 318 2.45 31.76 -34.68
N ARG A 319 3.10 31.25 -33.62
CA ARG A 319 4.53 30.85 -33.61
C ARG A 319 4.84 29.60 -32.78
N GLY A 320 3.84 28.84 -32.36
CA GLY A 320 4.04 27.69 -31.48
C GLY A 320 2.73 26.98 -31.15
N LYS A 321 2.82 25.67 -30.96
CA LYS A 321 1.71 24.74 -30.71
C LYS A 321 1.43 24.72 -29.21
N ALA A 322 0.36 25.36 -28.75
CA ALA A 322 0.06 25.52 -27.32
C ALA A 322 -1.26 24.83 -26.93
N PHE A 323 -1.30 24.27 -25.72
CA PHE A 323 -2.50 23.74 -25.09
C PHE A 323 -2.97 24.71 -24.01
N ASP A 324 -4.26 25.01 -23.98
CA ASP A 324 -4.91 25.53 -22.79
C ASP A 324 -5.30 24.30 -21.93
N ILE A 325 -4.57 24.06 -20.83
CA ILE A 325 -4.89 22.99 -19.86
C ILE A 325 -5.40 23.67 -18.59
N VAL A 326 -6.69 23.52 -18.31
CA VAL A 326 -7.37 24.18 -17.19
C VAL A 326 -7.70 23.15 -16.13
N LEU A 327 -7.12 23.30 -14.94
CA LEU A 327 -7.48 22.57 -13.73
C LEU A 327 -8.59 23.35 -13.00
N GLN A 328 -9.63 22.63 -12.57
CA GLN A 328 -10.79 23.09 -11.79
C GLN A 328 -11.01 22.16 -10.60
#